data_AF-A0A7C2N7G3-F1
#
_entry.id   AF-A0A7C2N7G3-F1
#
_cell.length_a   1.000
_cell.length_b   1.000
_cell.length_c   1.000
_cell.angle_alpha   90.00
_cell.angle_beta   90.00
_cell.angle_gamma   90.00
#
_symmetry.space_group_name_H-M   'P 1'
#
loop_
_entity.id
_entity.type
_entity.pdbx_description
1 polymer ?
#
loop_
_entity_poly.entity_id
_entity_poly.type
_entity_poly.pdbx_seq_one_letter_code
_entity_poly.pdbx_strand_id
1 'polypeptide(L)'
;CRTLLRLRANRLLPHLAGSRALGAEAIGLAAVHAAWDLGDGGILRLWTNLGADAVQLKAPPHGDALCEVPPGGAMRGADRLAPASTLWTLEPPGTGQGDPSHA
;
A
#
# COMPACT_ATOMS: atom_id res chain seq x y z
N CYS A 1 -7.97 -13.45 9.25
CA CYS A 1 -7.95 -14.11 7.92
C CYS A 1 -6.93 -15.25 7.85
N ARG A 2 -7.37 -16.51 7.95
CA ARG A 2 -6.53 -17.70 7.76
C ARG A 2 -5.93 -17.79 6.34
N THR A 3 -6.56 -17.13 5.37
CA THR A 3 -6.07 -16.93 4.00
C THR A 3 -4.81 -16.06 3.95
N LEU A 4 -4.74 -14.97 4.73
CA LEU A 4 -3.57 -14.07 4.77
C LEU A 4 -2.36 -14.72 5.48
N LEU A 5 -2.59 -15.56 6.49
CA LEU A 5 -1.52 -16.32 7.15
C LEU A 5 -0.99 -17.46 6.28
N ARG A 6 -1.83 -18.12 5.49
CA ARG A 6 -1.40 -19.13 4.50
C ARG A 6 -0.66 -18.52 3.32
N LEU A 7 -1.03 -17.30 2.91
CA LEU A 7 -0.30 -16.53 1.90
C LEU A 7 1.07 -16.07 2.43
N ARG A 8 1.13 -15.62 3.70
CA ARG A 8 2.38 -15.21 4.37
C ARG A 8 3.36 -16.37 4.55
N ALA A 9 2.87 -17.54 4.95
CA ALA A 9 3.71 -18.72 5.20
C ALA A 9 4.28 -19.36 3.92
N ASN A 10 3.51 -19.38 2.82
CA ASN A 10 3.91 -20.12 1.61
C ASN A 10 4.45 -19.25 0.46
N ARG A 11 4.20 -17.93 0.45
CA ARG A 11 4.51 -17.08 -0.73
C ARG A 11 5.24 -15.77 -0.41
N LEU A 12 5.09 -15.21 0.79
CA LEU A 12 5.73 -13.92 1.15
C LEU A 12 7.14 -14.11 1.73
N LEU A 13 7.39 -15.17 2.50
CA LEU A 13 8.70 -15.41 3.13
C LEU A 13 9.86 -15.69 2.13
N PRO A 14 9.67 -16.37 0.98
CA PRO A 14 10.76 -16.62 0.04
C PRO A 14 11.07 -15.45 -0.93
N HIS A 15 10.11 -14.53 -1.16
CA HIS A 15 10.23 -13.43 -2.14
C HIS A 15 10.42 -12.04 -1.50
N LEU A 16 10.42 -11.96 -0.16
CA LEU A 16 11.05 -10.86 0.58
C LEU A 16 12.58 -10.82 0.42
N ALA A 17 13.16 -11.68 -0.44
CA ALA A 17 14.58 -11.72 -0.76
C ALA A 17 15.09 -10.52 -1.59
N GLY A 18 14.20 -9.61 -2.02
CA GLY A 18 14.57 -8.36 -2.70
C GLY A 18 13.75 -7.14 -2.29
N SER A 19 12.62 -7.32 -1.60
CA SER A 19 11.78 -6.19 -1.23
C SER A 19 12.38 -5.42 -0.04
N ARG A 20 12.63 -4.13 -0.22
CA ARG A 20 13.20 -3.25 0.79
C ARG A 20 12.10 -2.37 1.39
N ALA A 21 12.00 -2.35 2.71
CA ALA A 21 11.13 -1.38 3.38
C ALA A 21 11.62 0.04 3.07
N LEU A 22 10.75 0.87 2.50
CA LEU A 22 10.99 2.29 2.30
C LEU A 22 10.70 3.08 3.57
N GLY A 23 9.82 2.56 4.42
CA GLY A 23 9.53 3.10 5.73
C GLY A 23 8.10 2.79 6.19
N ALA A 24 7.81 3.19 7.42
CA ALA A 24 6.47 3.24 7.96
C ALA A 24 6.31 4.50 8.80
N GLU A 25 5.21 5.23 8.61
CA GLU A 25 4.87 6.43 9.37
C GLU A 25 3.48 6.32 9.98
N ALA A 26 3.32 6.87 11.18
CA ALA A 26 1.99 7.07 11.76
C ALA A 26 1.30 8.22 11.01
N ILE A 27 0.11 7.96 10.51
CA ILE A 27 -0.75 8.94 9.80
C ILE A 27 -1.95 9.38 10.66
N GLY A 28 -2.04 8.85 11.88
CA GLY A 28 -3.02 9.20 12.89
C GLY A 28 -2.73 8.44 14.18
N LEU A 29 -3.55 8.64 15.21
CA LEU A 29 -3.36 8.01 16.53
C LEU A 29 -3.33 6.47 16.48
N ALA A 30 -4.12 5.88 15.56
CA ALA A 30 -4.23 4.44 15.38
C ALA A 30 -4.14 4.05 13.91
N ALA A 31 -3.45 4.84 13.08
CA ALA A 31 -3.33 4.59 11.65
C ALA A 31 -1.88 4.70 11.17
N VAL A 32 -1.50 3.81 10.25
CA VAL A 32 -0.14 3.68 9.73
C VAL A 32 -0.16 3.64 8.20
N HIS A 33 0.83 4.28 7.60
CA HIS A 33 1.19 4.13 6.20
C HIS A 33 2.56 3.47 6.13
N ALA A 34 2.70 2.41 5.34
CA ALA A 34 3.97 1.72 5.12
C ALA A 34 4.18 1.46 3.63
N ALA A 35 5.44 1.45 3.21
CA ALA A 35 5.82 1.26 1.81
C ALA A 35 7.03 0.34 1.67
N TRP A 36 7.04 -0.43 0.59
CA TRP A 36 8.11 -1.34 0.21
C TRP A 36 8.42 -1.18 -1.27
N ASP A 37 9.70 -1.09 -1.59
CA ASP A 37 10.24 -1.29 -2.93
C ASP A 37 10.31 -2.80 -3.16
N LEU A 38 9.74 -3.29 -4.25
CA LEU A 38 9.71 -4.72 -4.55
C LEU A 38 11.01 -5.24 -5.20
N GLY A 39 11.96 -4.34 -5.50
CA GLY A 39 13.26 -4.67 -6.10
C GLY A 39 13.25 -4.70 -7.63
N ASP A 40 12.07 -4.60 -8.26
CA ASP A 40 11.87 -4.46 -9.71
C ASP A 40 11.51 -3.03 -10.13
N GLY A 41 11.52 -2.08 -9.17
CA GLY A 41 11.08 -0.70 -9.35
C GLY A 41 9.60 -0.46 -9.00
N GLY A 42 8.82 -1.51 -8.75
CA GLY A 42 7.46 -1.38 -8.24
C GLY A 42 7.42 -1.01 -6.76
N ILE A 43 6.41 -0.25 -6.36
CA ILE A 43 6.22 0.16 -4.96
C ILE A 43 4.89 -0.36 -4.42
N LEU A 44 4.98 -1.22 -3.41
CA LEU A 44 3.84 -1.70 -2.64
C LEU A 44 3.59 -0.75 -1.47
N ARG A 45 2.35 -0.26 -1.32
CA ARG A 45 1.95 0.59 -0.19
C ARG A 45 0.82 -0.04 0.60
N LEU A 46 0.82 0.23 1.89
CA LEU A 46 -0.18 -0.19 2.86
C LEU A 46 -0.64 1.02 3.65
N TRP A 47 -1.95 1.25 3.68
CA TRP A 47 -2.58 2.12 4.65
C TRP A 47 -3.50 1.28 5.53
N THR A 48 -3.32 1.37 6.85
CA THR A 48 -4.17 0.66 7.81
C THR A 48 -4.63 1.63 8.88
N ASN A 49 -5.94 1.68 9.10
CA ASN A 49 -6.56 2.37 10.21
C ASN A 49 -7.14 1.34 11.19
N LEU A 50 -6.55 1.25 12.37
CA LEU A 50 -7.00 0.41 13.47
C LEU A 50 -7.90 1.18 14.45
N GLY A 51 -8.13 2.47 14.20
CA GLY A 51 -8.95 3.35 15.02
C GLY A 51 -10.44 3.27 14.71
N ALA A 52 -11.22 3.90 15.59
CA ALA A 52 -12.67 4.04 15.45
C ALA A 52 -13.09 5.23 14.56
N ASP A 53 -12.16 6.15 14.27
CA ASP A 53 -12.41 7.35 13.49
C ASP A 53 -11.71 7.30 12.14
N ALA A 54 -12.32 7.92 11.12
CA ALA A 54 -11.71 8.01 9.80
C ALA A 54 -10.54 9.00 9.80
N VAL A 55 -9.41 8.58 9.23
CA VAL A 55 -8.15 9.34 9.22
C VAL A 55 -7.93 10.00 7.87
N GLN A 56 -7.57 11.29 7.90
CA GLN A 56 -7.20 12.05 6.71
C GLN A 56 -5.80 11.67 6.23
N LEU A 57 -5.67 11.33 4.95
CA LEU A 57 -4.39 11.09 4.32
C LEU A 57 -3.79 12.41 3.83
N LYS A 58 -2.45 12.53 3.90
CA LYS A 58 -1.71 13.69 3.38
C LYS A 58 -1.84 13.83 1.85
N ALA A 59 -2.01 12.71 1.17
CA ALA A 59 -2.25 12.61 -0.26
C ALA A 59 -3.19 11.42 -0.53
N PRO A 60 -3.99 11.47 -1.62
CA PRO A 60 -4.76 10.31 -2.06
C PRO A 60 -3.86 9.09 -2.25
N PRO A 61 -4.37 7.86 -2.00
CA PRO A 61 -3.64 6.66 -2.36
C PRO A 61 -3.36 6.63 -3.87
N HIS A 62 -2.14 6.27 -4.25
CA HIS A 62 -1.71 6.14 -5.64
C HIS A 62 -1.40 4.68 -5.97
N GLY A 63 -1.42 4.34 -7.27
CA GLY A 63 -1.27 2.98 -7.77
C GLY A 63 -2.59 2.20 -7.77
N ASP A 64 -2.53 0.97 -8.30
CA ASP A 64 -3.70 0.12 -8.44
C ASP A 64 -4.05 -0.55 -7.10
N ALA A 65 -5.33 -0.54 -6.71
CA ALA A 65 -5.78 -1.18 -5.49
C ALA A 65 -5.69 -2.71 -5.61
N LEU A 66 -4.82 -3.33 -4.80
CA LEU A 66 -4.65 -4.78 -4.75
C LEU A 66 -5.63 -5.43 -3.79
N CYS A 67 -5.89 -4.79 -2.65
CA CYS A 67 -6.75 -5.33 -1.62
C CYS A 67 -7.31 -4.22 -0.75
N GLU A 68 -8.62 -4.30 -0.50
CA GLU A 68 -9.33 -3.44 0.42
C GLU A 68 -10.04 -4.27 1.47
N VAL A 69 -9.97 -3.81 2.71
CA VAL A 69 -10.70 -4.40 3.84
C VAL A 69 -11.38 -3.25 4.60
N PRO A 70 -12.72 -3.24 4.72
CA PRO A 70 -13.64 -4.05 3.93
C PRO A 70 -13.58 -3.68 2.42
N PRO A 71 -13.95 -4.60 1.50
CA PRO A 71 -13.93 -4.33 0.06
C PRO A 71 -14.79 -3.12 -0.32
N GLY A 72 -14.21 -2.15 -1.04
CA GLY A 72 -14.89 -0.92 -1.47
C GLY A 72 -15.27 0.04 -0.33
N GLY A 73 -14.83 -0.25 0.90
CA GLY A 73 -15.13 0.56 2.07
C GLY A 73 -13.88 1.05 2.80
N ALA A 74 -12.68 0.80 2.26
CA ALA A 74 -11.45 1.24 2.89
C ALA A 74 -11.28 2.76 2.82
N MET A 75 -11.71 3.37 1.71
CA MET A 75 -11.66 4.81 1.49
C MET A 75 -13.04 5.47 1.60
N ARG A 76 -13.07 6.67 2.17
CA ARG A 76 -14.21 7.60 2.20
C ARG A 76 -13.82 8.82 1.37
N GLY A 77 -14.40 8.95 0.19
CA GLY A 77 -13.93 9.95 -0.78
C GLY A 77 -12.53 9.60 -1.29
N ALA A 78 -11.77 10.63 -1.71
CA ALA A 78 -10.46 10.42 -2.34
C ALA A 78 -9.30 10.24 -1.33
N ASP A 79 -9.48 10.68 -0.08
CA ASP A 79 -8.35 10.98 0.81
C ASP A 79 -8.60 10.67 2.29
N ARG A 80 -9.71 10.00 2.66
CA ARG A 80 -9.94 9.58 4.04
C ARG A 80 -10.03 8.07 4.21
N LEU A 81 -9.14 7.51 5.01
CA LEU A 81 -9.14 6.10 5.34
C LEU A 81 -10.22 5.83 6.40
N ALA A 82 -11.18 4.95 6.08
CA ALA A 82 -12.27 4.59 6.97
C ALA A 82 -11.77 3.97 8.30
N PRO A 83 -12.59 3.94 9.36
CA PRO A 83 -12.27 3.19 10.58
C PRO A 83 -12.10 1.70 10.31
N ALA A 84 -11.28 1.04 11.12
CA ALA A 84 -11.07 -0.41 11.07
C ALA A 84 -10.84 -0.96 9.64
N SER A 85 -10.06 -0.23 8.84
CA SER A 85 -9.88 -0.51 7.42
C SER A 85 -8.42 -0.68 7.02
N THR A 86 -8.20 -1.29 5.87
CA THR A 86 -6.89 -1.48 5.28
C THR A 86 -6.97 -1.42 3.76
N LEU A 87 -6.05 -0.68 3.14
CA LEU A 87 -5.88 -0.58 1.70
C LEU A 87 -4.44 -0.96 1.35
N TRP A 88 -4.29 -1.84 0.38
CA TRP A 88 -3.03 -2.13 -0.30
C TRP A 88 -3.09 -1.61 -1.72
N THR A 89 -2.07 -0.86 -2.15
CA THR A 89 -1.91 -0.48 -3.56
C THR A 89 -0.55 -0.90 -4.08
N LEU A 90 -0.47 -1.14 -5.38
CA LEU A 90 0.76 -1.40 -6.10
C LEU A 90 0.93 -0.36 -7.19
N GLU A 91 2.04 0.36 -7.11
CA GLU A 91 2.53 1.15 -8.23
C GLU A 91 3.43 0.25 -9.09
N PRO A 92 3.12 0.05 -10.39
CA PRO A 92 3.99 -0.69 -11.27
C PRO A 92 5.33 0.03 -11.40
N PRO A 93 6.43 -0.69 -11.72
CA PRO A 93 7.70 -0.04 -12.00
C PRO A 93 7.48 0.98 -13.10
N GLY A 94 7.96 2.21 -12.89
CA GLY A 94 7.87 3.26 -13.88
C GLY A 94 8.47 2.74 -15.18
N THR A 95 7.63 2.43 -16.17
CA THR A 95 8.10 2.12 -17.52
C THR A 95 8.91 3.33 -17.94
N GLY A 96 10.23 3.17 -18.06
CA GLY A 96 11.14 4.26 -18.34
C GLY A 96 10.52 5.20 -19.36
N GLN A 97 10.19 6.41 -18.91
CA GLN A 97 9.88 7.51 -19.81
C GLN A 97 11.07 7.59 -20.75
N GLY A 98 10.88 7.14 -21.99
CA GLY A 98 11.85 7.31 -23.05
C GLY A 98 12.22 8.79 -23.09
N ASP A 99 13.51 9.04 -22.95
CA ASP A 99 14.17 10.32 -23.13
C ASP A 99 13.68 11.01 -24.43
N PRO A 100 12.99 12.16 -24.38
CA PRO A 100 12.85 13.00 -25.56
C PRO A 100 14.10 13.88 -25.67
N SER A 101 15.24 13.26 -26.00
CA SER A 101 16.47 13.98 -26.34
C SER A 101 17.08 13.42 -27.63
N HIS A 102 16.34 13.52 -28.73
CA HIS A 102 16.90 13.83 -30.06
C HIS A 102 15.79 14.05 -31.10
N ALA A 103 15.55 15.31 -31.49
CA ALA A 103 15.26 15.77 -32.86
C ALA A 103 14.96 17.28 -32.84
#